data_AF-A0A2E7JCI5-F1
#
_entry.id   AF-A0A2E7JCI5-F1
#
_cell.length_a   1.000
_cell.length_b   1.000
_cell.length_c   1.000
_cell.angle_alpha   90.00
_cell.angle_beta   90.00
_cell.angle_gamma   90.00
#
_symmetry.space_group_name_H-M   'P 1'
#
loop_
_entity.id
_entity.type
_entity.pdbx_description
1 polymer ?
#
loop_
_entity_poly.entity_id
_entity_poly.type
_entity_poly.pdbx_seq_one_letter_code
_entity_poly.pdbx_strand_id
1 'polypeptide(L)' 'MTQNIVYVVNQDEHEFSPVLTKAEGKKEFCITASTEPGRVSFKNFHIFKIGFSELRKMTPESIGILLVTEKGGQYFPPQS' A
#
# COMPACT_ATOMS: atom_id res chain seq x y z
N MET A 1 7.61 15.76 11.97
CA MET A 1 7.70 14.66 10.97
C MET A 1 6.37 14.61 10.25
N THR A 2 6.35 14.96 8.97
CA THR A 2 5.11 14.98 8.16
C THR A 2 4.57 13.56 8.08
N GLN A 3 3.37 13.33 8.59
CA GLN A 3 2.66 12.07 8.39
C GLN A 3 2.32 11.98 6.90
N ASN A 4 3.17 11.31 6.12
CA ASN A 4 2.93 11.14 4.69
C ASN A 4 1.70 10.27 4.51
N ILE A 5 0.61 10.89 4.05
CA ILE A 5 -0.59 10.18 3.62
C ILE A 5 -0.26 9.38 2.37
N VAL A 6 -0.77 8.16 2.31
CA VAL A 6 -0.71 7.28 1.15
C VAL A 6 -2.10 6.78 0.80
N TYR A 7 -2.23 6.34 -0.44
CA TYR A 7 -3.43 5.80 -1.05
C TYR A 7 -3.19 4.32 -1.35
N VAL A 8 -4.13 3.47 -0.98
CA VAL A 8 -4.04 2.02 -1.13
C VAL A 8 -5.25 1.53 -1.92
N VAL A 9 -5.04 0.56 -2.81
CA VAL A 9 -6.14 -0.14 -3.49
C VAL A 9 -6.81 -1.05 -2.47
N ASN A 10 -8.11 -0.89 -2.28
CA ASN A 10 -8.87 -1.54 -1.24
C ASN A 10 -10.12 -2.18 -1.84
N GLN A 11 -10.47 -3.38 -1.40
CA GLN A 11 -11.65 -4.09 -1.88
C GLN A 11 -12.94 -3.53 -1.28
N ASP A 12 -12.89 -3.14 0.00
CA ASP A 12 -14.05 -2.64 0.74
C ASP A 12 -14.03 -1.09 0.79
N GLU A 13 -15.19 -0.45 0.90
CA GLU A 13 -15.26 1.02 0.98
C GLU A 13 -15.08 1.55 2.41
N HIS A 14 -15.42 0.74 3.41
CA HIS A 14 -15.57 1.16 4.80
C HIS A 14 -14.52 0.53 5.73
N GLU A 15 -13.97 -0.62 5.36
CA GLU A 15 -13.00 -1.37 6.15
C GLU A 15 -11.66 -1.51 5.45
N PHE A 16 -10.58 -1.70 6.22
CA PHE A 16 -9.26 -1.96 5.66
C PHE A 16 -9.17 -3.39 5.12
N SER A 17 -9.28 -3.54 3.81
CA SER A 17 -9.24 -4.80 3.06
C SER A 17 -8.37 -4.60 1.80
N PRO A 18 -7.05 -4.46 1.99
CA PRO A 18 -6.16 -4.04 0.91
C PRO A 18 -6.00 -5.15 -0.12
N VAL A 19 -5.94 -4.76 -1.39
CA VAL A 19 -5.58 -5.68 -2.47
C VAL A 19 -4.10 -6.04 -2.35
N LEU A 20 -3.82 -7.35 -2.35
CA LEU A 20 -2.46 -7.86 -2.37
C LEU A 20 -1.92 -7.92 -3.79
N THR A 21 -0.70 -7.44 -3.94
CA THR A 21 0.07 -7.38 -5.17
C THR A 21 1.43 -8.06 -4.98
N LYS A 22 2.24 -8.15 -6.02
CA LYS A 22 3.59 -8.70 -5.95
C LYS A 22 4.58 -7.74 -6.56
N ALA A 23 5.58 -7.33 -5.78
CA ALA A 23 6.68 -6.51 -6.29
C ALA A 23 7.64 -7.36 -7.12
N GLU A 24 8.19 -6.78 -8.18
CA GLU A 24 9.16 -7.46 -9.04
C GLU A 24 10.38 -7.94 -8.25
N GLY A 25 10.79 -9.19 -8.48
CA GLY A 25 11.91 -9.80 -7.77
C GLY A 25 11.63 -10.16 -6.30
N LYS A 26 10.41 -9.99 -5.79
CA LYS A 26 10.00 -10.40 -4.43
C LYS A 26 9.17 -11.67 -4.47
N LYS A 27 9.29 -12.50 -3.43
CA LYS A 27 8.60 -13.80 -3.36
C LYS A 27 7.26 -13.69 -2.63
N GLU A 28 7.23 -12.83 -1.63
CA GLU A 28 6.11 -12.46 -0.78
C GLU A 28 5.11 -11.54 -1.50
N PHE A 29 3.89 -11.47 -0.94
CA PHE A 29 2.89 -10.49 -1.33
C PHE A 29 3.14 -9.15 -0.65
N CYS A 30 2.65 -8.08 -1.26
CA CYS A 30 2.73 -6.74 -0.71
C CYS A 30 1.46 -5.93 -0.97
N ILE A 31 1.22 -4.94 -0.11
CA ILE A 31 0.25 -3.89 -0.36
C ILE A 31 0.93 -2.83 -1.22
N THR A 32 0.34 -2.50 -2.37
CA THR A 32 0.81 -1.35 -3.16
C THR A 32 0.14 -0.08 -2.64
N ALA A 33 0.96 0.89 -2.24
CA ALA A 33 0.53 2.20 -1.78
C ALA A 33 1.16 3.28 -2.65
N SER A 34 0.53 4.45 -2.77
CA SER A 34 1.12 5.58 -3.47
C SER A 34 0.90 6.90 -2.75
N THR A 35 1.81 7.86 -2.95
CA THR A 35 1.60 9.26 -2.56
C THR A 35 0.62 9.99 -3.49
N GLU A 36 0.26 9.40 -4.63
CA GLU A 36 -0.68 9.95 -5.60
C GLU A 36 -1.83 8.96 -5.86
N PRO A 37 -3.11 9.36 -5.68
CA PRO A 37 -4.23 8.43 -5.81
C PRO A 37 -4.38 7.89 -7.25
N GLY A 38 -4.01 8.68 -8.26
CA GLY A 38 -4.09 8.28 -9.67
C GLY A 38 -3.18 7.11 -10.05
N ARG A 39 -2.15 6.80 -9.25
CA ARG A 39 -1.24 5.67 -9.50
C ARG A 39 -1.76 4.34 -8.95
N VAL A 40 -2.81 4.37 -8.13
CA VAL A 40 -3.38 3.22 -7.44
C VAL A 40 -4.91 3.18 -7.60
N SER A 41 -5.39 3.50 -8.81
CA SER A 41 -6.80 3.46 -9.16
C SER A 41 -7.10 2.25 -10.05
N PHE A 42 -8.01 1.40 -9.59
CA PHE A 42 -8.49 0.23 -10.33
C PHE A 42 -10.01 0.24 -10.38
N LYS A 43 -10.57 -0.15 -11.52
CA LYS A 43 -12.02 -0.27 -11.68
C LYS A 43 -12.57 -1.30 -10.69
N ASN A 44 -13.69 -1.00 -10.03
CA ASN A 44 -14.36 -1.83 -9.01
C ASN A 44 -13.60 -1.98 -7.69
N PHE A 45 -12.57 -1.18 -7.46
CA PHE A 45 -11.89 -1.09 -6.17
C PHE A 45 -12.01 0.32 -5.62
N HIS A 46 -11.91 0.42 -4.30
CA HIS A 46 -11.92 1.67 -3.57
C HIS A 46 -10.49 2.12 -3.29
N ILE A 47 -10.32 3.43 -3.09
CA ILE A 47 -9.04 4.00 -2.64
C ILE A 47 -9.15 4.26 -1.14
N PHE A 48 -8.33 3.57 -0.36
CA PHE A 48 -8.22 3.80 1.07
C PHE A 48 -7.10 4.79 1.37
N LYS A 49 -7.42 5.88 2.06
CA LYS A 49 -6.47 6.94 2.43
C LYS A 49 -6.02 6.74 3.86
N ILE A 50 -4.72 6.58 4.08
CA ILE A 50 -4.15 6.25 5.40
C ILE A 50 -2.79 6.90 5.60
N GLY A 51 -2.41 7.17 6.84
CA GLY A 51 -1.03 7.58 7.14
C GLY A 51 -0.06 6.42 6.93
N PHE A 52 1.10 6.63 6.31
CA PHE A 52 2.03 5.53 6.04
C PHE A 52 2.48 4.78 7.31
N SER A 53 2.66 5.49 8.43
CA SER A 53 2.98 4.84 9.71
C SER A 53 1.83 3.98 10.23
N GLU A 54 0.59 4.32 9.94
CA GLU A 54 -0.59 3.56 10.34
C GLU A 54 -0.78 2.35 9.42
N LEU A 55 -0.59 2.54 8.11
CA LEU A 55 -0.52 1.44 7.14
C LEU A 55 0.49 0.38 7.59
N ARG A 56 1.69 0.80 8.00
CA ARG A 56 2.72 -0.12 8.53
C ARG A 56 2.29 -0.89 9.76
N LYS A 57 1.43 -0.34 10.61
CA LYS A 57 0.91 -1.03 11.81
C LYS A 57 -0.21 -2.01 11.46
N MET A 58 -1.03 -1.66 10.47
CA MET A 58 -2.17 -2.49 10.02
C MET A 58 -1.75 -3.59 9.05
N THR A 59 -0.59 -3.47 8.40
CA THR A 59 -0.07 -4.47 7.48
C THR A 59 0.36 -5.72 8.25
N PRO A 60 -0.12 -6.92 7.89
CA PRO A 60 0.31 -8.16 8.52
C PRO A 60 1.83 -8.38 8.41
N GLU A 61 2.42 -9.03 9.42
CA GLU A 61 3.87 -9.28 9.52
C GLU A 61 4.46 -10.07 8.34
N SER A 62 3.64 -10.83 7.61
CA SER A 62 4.04 -11.60 6.44
C SER A 62 3.93 -10.86 5.10
N ILE A 63 3.44 -9.61 5.11
CA ILE A 63 3.13 -8.81 3.93
C ILE A 63 4.06 -7.60 3.85
N GLY A 64 4.66 -7.37 2.67
CA GLY A 64 5.46 -6.18 2.40
C GLY A 64 4.60 -4.96 2.01
N ILE A 65 5.24 -3.81 1.82
CA ILE A 65 4.60 -2.62 1.25
C ILE A 65 5.44 -2.13 0.07
N LEU A 66 4.83 -1.98 -1.10
CA LEU A 66 5.43 -1.30 -2.23
C LEU A 66 4.89 0.13 -2.28
N LEU A 67 5.72 1.11 -1.90
CA LEU A 67 5.38 2.53 -1.96
C LEU A 67 5.80 3.10 -3.32
N VAL A 68 4.83 3.49 -4.14
CA VAL A 68 5.05 4.13 -5.44
C VAL A 68 4.94 5.65 -5.30
N THR A 69 5.99 6.35 -5.72
CA THR A 69 6.08 7.82 -5.72
C THR A 69 6.35 8.33 -7.14
N GLU A 70 6.32 9.65 -7.34
CA GLU A 70 6.75 10.29 -8.59
C GLU A 70 8.17 9.90 -9.02
N LYS A 71 9.04 9.60 -8.05
CA LYS A 71 10.46 9.29 -8.27
C LYS A 71 10.74 7.79 -8.43
N GLY A 72 9.69 6.96 -8.44
CA GLY A 72 9.80 5.51 -8.52
C GLY A 72 9.25 4.79 -7.28
N GLY A 73 9.51 3.49 -7.21
CA GLY A 73 9.03 2.60 -6.16
C GLY A 73 10.07 2.32 -5.08
N GLN A 74 9.64 2.35 -3.82
CA GLN A 74 10.40 1.87 -2.67
C GLN A 74 9.70 0.66 -2.06
N TYR A 75 10.44 -0.43 -1.89
CA TYR A 75 9.93 -1.64 -1.24
C TYR A 75 10.29 -1.66 0.24
N PHE A 76 9.29 -1.90 1.08
CA PHE A 76 9.43 -2.14 2.52
C PHE A 76 9.14 -3.62 2.77
N PRO A 77 10.11 -4.41 3.24
CA PRO A 77 9.90 -5.84 3.48
C PRO A 77 8.92 -6.08 4.63
N PRO A 78 8.36 -7.31 4.73
CA PRO A 78 7.54 -7.71 5.86
C PRO A 78 8.26 -7.47 7.20
N GLN A 79 7.51 -7.09 8.23
CA GLN A 79 8.04 -6.76 9.55
C GLN A 79 8.15 -8.07 10.35
N SER A 80 9.38 -8.57 10.51
CA SER A 80 9.70 -9.76 11.31
C SER A 80 9.72 -9.46 12.81
#